data_AF-A0A975SMV2-F1
#
_entry.id   AF-A0A975SMV2-F1
#
_cell.length_a   1.000
_cell.length_b   1.000
_cell.length_c   1.000
_cell.angle_alpha   90.00
_cell.angle_beta   90.00
_cell.angle_gamma   90.00
#
_symmetry.space_group_name_H-M   'P 1'
#
loop_
_entity.id
_entity.type
_entity.pdbx_description
1 polymer ?
#
loop_
_entity_poly.entity_id
_entity_poly.type
_entity_poly.pdbx_seq_one_letter_code
_entity_poly.pdbx_strand_id
1 'polypeptide(L)'
;MTTSTPTESLRAGVAVLLPVLAPHGFKFKEGATGASSGGTFASGRFELEDRLLEFHFRHALGLVSYRIGTAEIDHENYLRFAGHWSSHKYPNFGGTPEESFSALASDLLAFFADFLSVTGEQFNAVAAAHAANPTRFKGFASLCKK
;
A
#
# COMPACT_ATOMS: atom_id res chain seq x y z
N MET A 1 -9.26 -4.55 -27.28
CA MET A 1 -8.61 -4.13 -26.02
C MET A 1 -7.43 -5.05 -25.82
N THR A 2 -6.22 -4.54 -25.99
CA THR A 2 -4.99 -5.31 -25.73
C THR A 2 -4.90 -5.56 -24.24
N THR A 3 -4.98 -6.83 -23.83
CA THR A 3 -4.80 -7.22 -22.43
C THR A 3 -3.36 -6.91 -22.04
N SER A 4 -3.13 -5.78 -21.37
CA SER A 4 -1.82 -5.44 -20.83
C SER A 4 -1.37 -6.53 -19.87
N THR A 5 -0.11 -6.92 -19.96
CA THR A 5 0.49 -7.86 -19.02
C THR A 5 0.51 -7.26 -17.61
N PRO A 6 0.47 -8.06 -16.54
CA PRO A 6 0.57 -7.56 -15.16
C PRO A 6 1.76 -6.62 -14.94
N THR A 7 2.89 -6.88 -15.60
CA THR A 7 4.08 -6.04 -15.54
C THR A 7 3.85 -4.67 -16.18
N GLU A 8 3.15 -4.60 -17.31
CA GLU A 8 2.80 -3.33 -17.96
C GLU A 8 1.82 -2.51 -17.10
N SER A 9 0.78 -3.17 -16.55
CA SER A 9 -0.15 -2.52 -15.62
C SER A 9 0.53 -2.05 -14.34
N LEU A 10 1.47 -2.84 -13.80
CA LEU A 10 2.28 -2.44 -12.65
C LEU A 10 3.12 -1.21 -12.99
N ARG A 11 3.81 -1.18 -14.15
CA ARG A 11 4.63 -0.04 -14.58
C ARG A 11 3.80 1.23 -14.79
N ALA A 12 2.61 1.10 -15.37
CA ALA A 12 1.67 2.22 -15.51
C ALA A 12 1.24 2.75 -14.13
N GLY A 13 0.94 1.86 -13.18
CA GLY A 13 0.65 2.22 -11.80
C GLY A 13 1.82 2.89 -11.06
N VAL A 14 3.04 2.40 -11.26
CA VAL A 14 4.27 2.99 -10.72
C VAL A 14 4.46 4.42 -11.23
N ALA A 15 4.14 4.68 -12.50
CA ALA A 15 4.19 6.04 -13.06
C ALA A 15 3.25 7.02 -12.34
N VAL A 16 2.14 6.52 -11.77
CA VAL A 16 1.22 7.32 -10.92
C VAL A 16 1.79 7.56 -9.52
N LEU A 17 2.50 6.58 -8.95
CA LEU A 17 3.09 6.70 -7.60
C LEU A 17 4.40 7.49 -7.58
N LEU A 18 5.16 7.49 -8.68
CA LEU A 18 6.46 8.16 -8.77
C LEU A 18 6.43 9.65 -8.38
N PRO A 19 5.48 10.48 -8.87
CA PRO A 19 5.36 11.88 -8.46
C PRO A 19 5.13 12.08 -6.96
N VAL A 20 4.58 11.08 -6.26
CA VAL A 20 4.34 11.14 -4.81
C VAL A 20 5.58 10.72 -4.03
N LEU A 21 6.28 9.67 -4.47
CA LEU A 21 7.34 9.02 -3.70
C LEU A 21 8.74 9.56 -4.02
N ALA A 22 9.00 9.88 -5.29
CA ALA A 22 10.33 10.35 -5.73
C ALA A 22 10.79 11.66 -5.06
N PRO A 23 9.92 12.67 -4.81
CA PRO A 23 10.32 13.88 -4.09
C PRO A 23 10.84 13.62 -2.67
N HIS A 24 10.43 12.50 -2.07
CA HIS A 24 10.87 12.07 -0.74
C HIS A 24 12.11 11.16 -0.79
N GLY A 25 12.68 10.90 -1.98
CA GLY A 25 13.88 10.10 -2.16
C GLY A 25 13.67 8.60 -2.35
N PHE A 26 12.42 8.13 -2.36
CA PHE A 26 12.11 6.73 -2.62
C PHE A 26 12.48 6.33 -4.05
N LYS A 27 13.06 5.13 -4.18
CA LYS A 27 13.43 4.54 -5.46
C LYS A 27 12.61 3.30 -5.73
N PHE A 28 12.04 3.23 -6.93
CA PHE A 28 11.32 2.04 -7.36
C PHE A 28 12.29 0.91 -7.70
N LYS A 29 11.95 -0.32 -7.31
CA LYS A 29 12.56 -1.57 -7.74
C LYS A 29 11.47 -2.54 -8.16
N GLU A 30 11.67 -3.18 -9.31
CA GLU A 30 10.82 -4.29 -9.73
C GLU A 30 11.02 -5.47 -8.77
N GLY A 31 9.92 -6.12 -8.41
CA GLY A 31 9.88 -7.29 -7.54
C GLY A 31 9.76 -8.58 -8.33
N ALA A 32 9.11 -9.57 -7.72
CA ALA A 32 8.90 -10.87 -8.33
C ALA A 32 7.86 -10.78 -9.45
N THR A 33 8.12 -11.48 -10.55
CA THR A 33 7.15 -11.66 -11.65
C THR A 33 7.04 -13.14 -11.97
N GLY A 34 5.85 -13.63 -12.29
CA GLY A 34 5.68 -15.02 -12.65
C GLY A 34 4.26 -15.40 -13.03
N ALA A 35 4.05 -16.69 -13.24
CA ALA A 35 2.75 -17.31 -13.45
C ALA A 35 2.50 -18.34 -12.35
N SER A 36 1.26 -18.36 -11.84
CA SER A 36 0.81 -19.31 -10.82
C SER A 36 -0.58 -19.86 -11.21
N SER A 37 -1.10 -20.81 -10.45
CA SER A 37 -2.43 -21.41 -10.68
C SER A 37 -3.58 -20.39 -10.72
N GLY A 38 -3.40 -19.19 -10.15
CA GLY A 38 -4.41 -18.13 -10.23
C GLY A 38 -4.04 -16.96 -11.16
N GLY A 39 -3.07 -17.14 -12.06
CA GLY A 39 -2.73 -16.15 -13.08
C GLY A 39 -1.31 -15.60 -12.94
N THR A 40 -0.99 -14.70 -13.86
CA THR A 40 0.26 -13.94 -13.90
C THR A 40 0.26 -12.85 -12.84
N PHE A 41 1.40 -12.67 -12.18
CA PHE A 41 1.56 -11.68 -11.12
C PHE A 41 2.85 -10.89 -11.34
N ALA A 42 2.86 -9.67 -10.82
CA ALA A 42 4.03 -8.83 -10.70
C ALA A 42 4.00 -8.13 -9.33
N SER A 43 5.14 -7.98 -8.68
CA SER A 43 5.26 -7.12 -7.50
C SER A 43 6.26 -6.00 -7.76
N GLY A 44 6.15 -4.96 -6.96
CA GLY A 44 7.03 -3.81 -7.02
C GLY A 44 7.21 -3.24 -5.62
N ARG A 45 8.32 -2.53 -5.43
CA ARG A 45 8.60 -1.89 -4.15
C ARG A 45 9.27 -0.54 -4.33
N PHE A 46 8.96 0.39 -3.44
CA PHE A 46 9.72 1.62 -3.26
C PHE A 46 10.56 1.50 -1.99
N GLU A 47 11.83 1.89 -2.09
CA GLU A 47 12.80 1.79 -1.01
C GLU A 47 13.44 3.16 -0.72
N LEU A 48 13.61 3.46 0.56
CA LEU A 48 14.38 4.59 1.06
C LEU A 48 15.01 4.17 2.40
N GLU A 49 16.32 3.94 2.43
CA GLU A 49 17.05 3.50 3.65
C GLU A 49 16.37 2.30 4.34
N ASP A 50 15.78 2.50 5.52
CA ASP A 50 15.07 1.48 6.31
C ASP A 50 13.58 1.38 5.97
N ARG A 51 13.10 2.17 5.02
CA ARG A 51 11.69 2.27 4.60
C ARG A 51 11.42 1.45 3.34
N LEU A 52 10.30 0.75 3.37
CA LEU A 52 9.81 -0.08 2.27
C LEU A 52 8.31 0.16 2.09
N LEU A 53 7.90 0.40 0.85
CA LEU A 53 6.52 0.26 0.41
C LEU A 53 6.50 -0.85 -0.64
N GLU A 54 5.84 -1.97 -0.36
CA GLU A 54 5.72 -3.09 -1.27
C GLU A 54 4.26 -3.28 -1.70
N PHE A 55 4.06 -3.64 -2.96
CA PHE A 55 2.74 -3.95 -3.47
C PHE A 55 2.77 -5.06 -4.53
N HIS A 56 1.67 -5.80 -4.58
CA HIS A 56 1.49 -6.96 -5.45
C HIS A 56 0.36 -6.68 -6.43
N PHE A 57 0.57 -7.00 -7.70
CA PHE A 57 -0.40 -6.85 -8.77
C PHE A 57 -0.74 -8.20 -9.39
N ARG A 58 -2.03 -8.54 -9.37
CA ARG A 58 -2.58 -9.74 -10.01
C ARG A 58 -3.99 -9.45 -10.45
N HIS A 59 -4.16 -9.09 -11.73
CA HIS A 59 -5.39 -8.53 -12.32
C HIS A 59 -5.82 -7.16 -11.76
N ALA A 60 -5.58 -6.89 -10.48
CA ALA A 60 -5.75 -5.62 -9.79
C ALA A 60 -4.61 -5.38 -8.78
N LEU A 61 -4.52 -4.17 -8.25
CA LEU A 61 -3.65 -3.85 -7.12
C LEU A 61 -4.14 -4.59 -5.87
N GLY A 62 -3.26 -5.40 -5.29
CA GLY A 62 -3.56 -6.30 -4.18
C GLY A 62 -3.00 -5.79 -2.85
N LEU A 63 -2.34 -6.65 -2.09
CA LEU A 63 -1.79 -6.25 -0.80
C LEU A 63 -0.74 -5.14 -0.99
N VAL A 64 -0.89 -4.07 -0.19
CA VAL A 64 0.07 -2.97 -0.07
C VAL A 64 0.58 -2.97 1.37
N SER A 65 1.88 -3.15 1.54
CA SER A 65 2.54 -3.21 2.85
C SER A 65 3.61 -2.15 2.99
N TYR A 66 3.80 -1.71 4.24
CA TYR A 66 4.73 -0.67 4.64
C TYR A 66 5.66 -1.21 5.70
N ARG A 67 6.93 -0.79 5.65
CA ARG A 67 7.91 -1.11 6.68
C ARG A 67 8.80 0.09 6.99
N ILE A 68 9.13 0.26 8.27
CA ILE A 68 10.23 1.12 8.75
C ILE A 68 11.04 0.28 9.73
N GLY A 69 12.28 -0.05 9.38
CA GLY A 69 13.11 -0.95 10.18
C GLY A 69 12.47 -2.33 10.37
N THR A 70 12.04 -2.62 11.60
CA THR A 70 11.35 -3.86 12.00
C THR A 70 9.83 -3.72 12.11
N ALA A 71 9.29 -2.50 12.05
CA ALA A 71 7.87 -2.25 12.12
C ALA A 71 7.24 -2.48 10.73
N GLU A 72 6.25 -3.36 10.64
CA GLU A 72 5.55 -3.68 9.40
C GLU A 72 4.02 -3.64 9.61
N ILE A 73 3.32 -3.08 8.64
CA ILE A 73 1.85 -3.02 8.63
C ILE A 73 1.32 -2.89 7.20
N ASP A 74 0.19 -3.51 6.91
CA ASP A 74 -0.52 -3.30 5.63
C ASP A 74 -1.36 -2.01 5.64
N HIS A 75 -1.70 -1.54 4.44
CA HIS A 75 -2.44 -0.30 4.22
C HIS A 75 -3.75 -0.23 5.01
N GLU A 76 -4.53 -1.32 4.97
CA GLU A 76 -5.83 -1.36 5.63
C GLU A 76 -5.68 -1.28 7.15
N ASN A 77 -4.78 -2.08 7.73
CA ASN A 77 -4.55 -2.03 9.17
C ASN A 77 -3.97 -0.69 9.61
N TYR A 78 -3.09 -0.07 8.82
CA TYR A 78 -2.59 1.27 9.12
C TYR A 78 -3.74 2.28 9.25
N LEU A 79 -4.59 2.38 8.22
CA LEU A 79 -5.70 3.31 8.21
C LEU A 79 -6.71 3.05 9.34
N ARG A 80 -6.97 1.77 9.66
CA ARG A 80 -7.87 1.42 10.77
C ARG A 80 -7.31 1.84 12.13
N PHE A 81 -6.03 1.55 12.38
CA PHE A 81 -5.40 1.90 13.66
C PHE A 81 -5.10 3.39 13.79
N ALA A 82 -4.82 4.09 12.68
CA ALA A 82 -4.66 5.53 12.63
C ALA A 82 -6.00 6.30 12.65
N GLY A 83 -7.15 5.62 12.46
CA GLY A 83 -8.47 6.24 12.48
C GLY A 83 -8.89 6.91 11.17
N HIS A 84 -8.25 6.56 10.05
CA HIS A 84 -8.50 7.12 8.72
C HIS A 84 -9.33 6.20 7.80
N TRP A 85 -9.74 5.03 8.28
CA TRP A 85 -10.49 4.05 7.48
C TRP A 85 -11.82 4.58 6.90
N SER A 86 -12.47 5.59 7.46
CA SER A 86 -13.70 6.13 6.85
C SER A 86 -13.45 7.06 5.67
N SER A 87 -12.22 7.52 5.48
CA SER A 87 -11.85 8.57 4.51
C SER A 87 -10.84 8.11 3.46
N HIS A 88 -10.51 6.81 3.44
CA HIS A 88 -9.58 6.24 2.47
C HIS A 88 -10.18 6.17 1.08
N LYS A 89 -9.30 6.13 0.07
CA LYS A 89 -9.69 5.86 -1.32
C LYS A 89 -9.29 4.46 -1.78
N TYR A 90 -8.24 3.88 -1.21
CA TYR A 90 -7.75 2.54 -1.49
C TYR A 90 -8.03 1.58 -0.31
N PRO A 91 -8.61 0.39 -0.54
CA PRO A 91 -8.99 -0.18 -1.84
C PRO A 91 -10.26 0.45 -2.44
N ASN A 92 -10.24 0.71 -3.75
CA ASN A 92 -11.42 1.08 -4.53
C ASN A 92 -11.95 -0.16 -5.28
N PHE A 93 -13.19 -0.56 -5.02
CA PHE A 93 -13.79 -1.73 -5.68
C PHE A 93 -14.37 -1.34 -7.04
N GLY A 94 -14.04 -2.13 -8.08
CA GLY A 94 -14.64 -2.01 -9.42
C GLY A 94 -14.01 -0.98 -10.35
N GLY A 95 -12.91 -0.34 -9.95
CA GLY A 95 -12.14 0.59 -10.80
C GLY A 95 -11.10 -0.09 -11.68
N THR A 96 -10.43 0.69 -12.52
CA THR A 96 -9.26 0.24 -13.29
C THR A 96 -8.02 0.15 -12.40
N PRO A 97 -6.98 -0.62 -12.79
CA PRO A 97 -5.68 -0.61 -12.13
C PRO A 97 -5.15 0.81 -11.84
N GLU A 98 -5.18 1.69 -12.83
CA GLU A 98 -4.70 3.07 -12.73
C GLU A 98 -5.48 3.89 -11.70
N GLU A 99 -6.80 3.66 -11.60
CA GLU A 99 -7.63 4.27 -10.57
C GLU A 99 -7.24 3.78 -9.18
N SER A 100 -6.91 2.49 -9.01
CA SER A 100 -6.41 1.96 -7.74
C SER A 100 -5.07 2.54 -7.33
N PHE A 101 -4.14 2.72 -8.26
CA PHE A 101 -2.87 3.40 -7.98
C PHE A 101 -3.07 4.89 -7.67
N SER A 102 -4.03 5.56 -8.33
CA SER A 102 -4.39 6.95 -8.05
C SER A 102 -5.07 7.12 -6.68
N ALA A 103 -5.88 6.15 -6.27
CA ALA A 103 -6.47 6.07 -4.95
C ALA A 103 -5.39 5.88 -3.88
N LEU A 104 -4.46 4.94 -4.08
CA LEU A 104 -3.31 4.75 -3.20
C LEU A 104 -2.45 6.02 -3.09
N ALA A 105 -2.18 6.69 -4.22
CA ALA A 105 -1.45 7.96 -4.25
C ALA A 105 -2.14 9.05 -3.40
N SER A 106 -3.47 9.13 -3.47
CA SER A 106 -4.25 10.05 -2.64
C SER A 106 -4.10 9.74 -1.16
N ASP A 107 -4.19 8.46 -0.78
CA ASP A 107 -4.08 8.05 0.62
C ASP A 107 -2.66 8.28 1.15
N LEU A 108 -1.62 8.03 0.35
CA LEU A 108 -0.23 8.33 0.69
C LEU A 108 -0.03 9.80 1.04
N LEU A 109 -0.58 10.71 0.23
CA LEU A 109 -0.49 12.15 0.45
C LEU A 109 -1.30 12.61 1.68
N ALA A 110 -2.45 11.98 1.93
CA ALA A 110 -3.37 12.39 2.99
C ALA A 110 -3.00 11.85 4.37
N PHE A 111 -2.53 10.60 4.45
CA PHE A 111 -2.45 9.86 5.71
C PHE A 111 -1.05 9.32 6.03
N PHE A 112 -0.12 9.30 5.06
CA PHE A 112 1.21 8.69 5.23
C PHE A 112 2.34 9.73 5.28
N ALA A 113 2.05 11.00 5.63
CA ALA A 113 3.07 12.04 5.73
C ALA A 113 4.25 11.67 6.66
N ASP A 114 3.99 11.00 7.79
CA ASP A 114 5.05 10.51 8.70
C ASP A 114 5.87 9.34 8.12
N PHE A 115 5.25 8.50 7.29
CA PHE A 115 5.96 7.47 6.53
C PHE A 115 6.80 8.06 5.38
N LEU A 116 6.33 9.13 4.76
CA LEU A 116 7.04 9.84 3.68
C LEU A 116 8.12 10.80 4.21
N SER A 117 8.09 11.17 5.49
CA SER A 117 9.06 12.05 6.15
C SER A 117 9.99 11.29 7.10
N VAL A 118 10.96 11.99 7.71
CA VAL A 118 12.14 11.36 8.32
C VAL A 118 11.83 10.63 9.66
N THR A 119 10.80 11.02 10.41
CA THR A 119 10.61 10.54 11.79
C THR A 119 10.01 9.14 11.88
N GLY A 120 8.92 8.86 11.17
CA GLY A 120 8.23 7.57 11.26
C GLY A 120 7.68 7.23 12.65
N GLU A 121 7.60 8.18 13.59
CA GLU A 121 7.19 7.95 14.97
C GLU A 121 5.72 7.54 15.06
N GLN A 122 4.84 8.25 14.34
CA GLN A 122 3.42 7.92 14.27
C GLN A 122 3.24 6.57 13.59
N PHE A 123 3.99 6.30 12.52
CA PHE A 123 3.97 5.02 11.84
C PHE A 123 4.34 3.87 12.79
N ASN A 124 5.45 4.01 13.51
CA ASN A 124 5.92 3.02 14.46
C ASN A 124 4.93 2.81 15.60
N ALA A 125 4.31 3.88 16.12
CA ALA A 125 3.28 3.78 17.14
C ALA A 125 2.04 3.01 16.65
N VAL A 126 1.58 3.30 15.43
CA VAL A 126 0.44 2.61 14.79
C VAL A 126 0.77 1.14 14.55
N ALA A 127 1.96 0.84 14.01
CA ALA A 127 2.43 -0.51 13.78
C ALA A 127 2.56 -1.31 15.08
N ALA A 128 3.09 -0.70 16.15
CA ALA A 128 3.18 -1.31 17.48
C ALA A 128 1.79 -1.57 18.09
N ALA A 129 0.84 -0.64 17.93
CA ALA A 129 -0.53 -0.84 18.39
C ALA A 129 -1.23 -1.99 17.66
N HIS A 130 -0.98 -2.12 16.35
CA HIS A 130 -1.44 -3.27 15.56
C HIS A 130 -0.79 -4.57 16.03
N ALA A 131 0.53 -4.61 16.21
CA ALA A 131 1.24 -5.79 16.69
C ALA A 131 0.76 -6.25 18.08
N ALA A 132 0.41 -5.32 18.96
CA ALA A 132 -0.16 -5.62 20.27
C ALA A 132 -1.60 -6.16 20.20
N ASN A 133 -2.39 -5.79 19.18
CA ASN A 133 -3.80 -6.16 19.07
C ASN A 133 -4.24 -6.47 17.61
N PRO A 134 -3.65 -7.48 16.93
CA PRO A 134 -3.81 -7.66 15.49
C PRO A 134 -5.23 -8.07 15.03
N THR A 135 -6.10 -8.43 15.97
CA THR A 135 -7.49 -8.83 15.71
C THR A 135 -8.50 -7.75 16.04
N ARG A 136 -8.08 -6.57 16.52
CA ARG A 136 -8.97 -5.48 16.97
C ARG A 136 -10.05 -5.12 15.96
N PHE A 137 -9.71 -5.18 14.68
CA PHE A 137 -10.62 -4.84 13.57
C PHE A 137 -10.90 -6.03 12.64
N LYS A 138 -10.71 -7.27 13.13
CA LYS A 138 -11.05 -8.49 12.38
C LYS A 138 -12.38 -9.07 12.86
N GLY A 139 -13.13 -9.70 11.95
CA GLY A 139 -14.41 -10.34 12.26
C GLY A 139 -15.50 -9.37 12.75
N PHE A 140 -16.43 -9.84 13.58
CA PHE A 140 -17.55 -9.05 14.11
C PHE A 140 -17.11 -7.80 14.91
N ALA A 141 -15.87 -7.75 15.40
CA ALA A 141 -15.32 -6.58 16.07
C ALA A 141 -15.18 -5.35 15.14
N SER A 142 -15.13 -5.56 13.82
CA SER A 142 -15.10 -4.49 12.82
C SER A 142 -16.43 -3.76 12.61
N LEU A 143 -17.56 -4.34 13.05
CA LEU A 143 -18.91 -3.81 12.81
C LEU A 143 -19.39 -2.79 13.86
N CYS A 144 -18.69 -2.67 14.99
CA CYS A 144 -19.22 -1.97 16.17
C CYS A 144 -18.74 -0.53 16.35
N LYS A 145 -18.17 0.14 15.34
CA LYS A 145 -17.76 1.55 15.49
C LYS A 145 -18.27 2.42 14.34
N LYS A 146 -19.38 3.12 14.61
CA LYS A 146 -19.84 4.33 13.91
C LYS A 146 -19.26 5.56 14.61
#